data_AF-A0A2Z6R7X3-F1
#
_entry.id   AF-A0A2Z6R7X3-F1
#
_cell.length_a   1.000
_cell.length_b   1.000
_cell.length_c   1.000
_cell.angle_alpha   90.00
_cell.angle_beta   90.00
_cell.angle_gamma   90.00
#
_symmetry.space_group_name_H-M   'P 1'
#
loop_
_entity.id
_entity.type
_entity.pdbx_description
1 polymer ?
#
loop_
_entity_poly.entity_id
_entity_poly.type
_entity_poly.pdbx_seq_one_letter_code
_entity_poly.pdbx_strand_id
1 'polypeptide(L)'
;MQEQPPVHNLQQQHLHFQQKHLQQKQQQQQKHQQQLQQQKQLQQKQPQQKQLQQKQFQQKQVVFQQQQPQQSQLQLQQPQLPQQEQSHQLQSQQQQQQQLQQQQQPQQQPQQQQQQQPEPKRLTQEERRKIEERLKYATYGERREYYIREYSDFIYYSPRYYDDISEYRHVTLPKEIAQFLPPNTLLSEDEWRSLGVIQSQGWEHYLIHSPEPHILLFKREKDYQLKYPVPNQSQNQNPEKSNENPQ
;
A
#
# COMPACT_ATOMS: atom_id res chain seq x y z
N MET A 1 -25.82 -65.01 21.06
CA MET A 1 -25.94 -64.43 19.72
C MET A 1 -25.44 -63.00 19.82
N GLN A 2 -24.32 -62.70 19.18
CA GLN A 2 -23.73 -61.36 19.18
C GLN A 2 -24.28 -60.64 17.95
N GLU A 3 -25.25 -59.74 18.13
CA GLU A 3 -25.73 -58.90 17.04
C GLU A 3 -24.65 -57.87 16.71
N GLN A 4 -24.10 -57.97 15.50
CA GLN A 4 -23.24 -56.91 14.96
C GLN A 4 -24.08 -55.70 14.57
N PRO A 5 -23.61 -54.46 14.80
CA PRO A 5 -24.34 -53.27 14.41
C PRO A 5 -24.40 -53.17 12.87
N PRO A 6 -25.48 -52.63 12.29
CA PRO A 6 -25.70 -52.66 10.86
C PRO A 6 -24.74 -51.68 10.15
N VAL A 7 -23.80 -52.24 9.38
CA VAL A 7 -22.78 -51.55 8.55
C VAL A 7 -23.41 -50.52 7.58
N HIS A 8 -24.72 -50.62 7.33
CA HIS A 8 -25.48 -49.74 6.44
C HIS A 8 -25.58 -48.27 6.92
N ASN A 9 -25.38 -47.98 8.22
CA ASN A 9 -25.52 -46.63 8.77
C ASN A 9 -24.29 -45.74 8.49
N LEU A 10 -23.06 -46.30 8.56
CA LEU A 10 -21.83 -45.53 8.36
C LEU A 10 -21.65 -45.03 6.91
N GLN A 11 -22.05 -45.83 5.92
CA GLN A 11 -21.95 -45.43 4.50
C GLN A 11 -22.85 -44.22 4.19
N GLN A 12 -24.07 -44.20 4.74
CA GLN A 12 -25.00 -43.08 4.57
C GLN A 12 -24.52 -41.82 5.29
N GLN A 13 -23.96 -41.96 6.50
CA GLN A 13 -23.36 -40.83 7.23
C GLN A 13 -22.17 -40.22 6.48
N HIS A 14 -21.32 -41.06 5.87
CA HIS A 14 -20.19 -40.59 5.08
C HIS A 14 -20.66 -39.84 3.82
N LEU A 15 -21.65 -40.39 3.10
CA LEU A 15 -22.22 -39.74 1.92
C LEU A 15 -22.88 -38.39 2.29
N HIS A 16 -23.60 -38.34 3.41
CA HIS A 16 -24.22 -37.12 3.92
C HIS A 16 -23.16 -36.06 4.30
N PHE A 17 -22.06 -36.47 4.95
CA PHE A 17 -20.95 -35.57 5.28
C PHE A 17 -20.28 -35.01 4.02
N GLN A 18 -20.06 -35.86 3.02
CA GLN A 18 -19.47 -35.45 1.74
C GLN A 18 -20.38 -34.47 0.99
N GLN A 19 -21.69 -34.70 1.00
CA GLN A 19 -22.67 -33.82 0.38
C GLN A 19 -22.75 -32.47 1.09
N LYS A 20 -22.71 -32.46 2.43
CA LYS A 20 -22.66 -31.23 3.25
C LYS A 20 -21.38 -30.43 2.97
N HIS A 21 -20.24 -31.11 2.86
CA HIS A 21 -18.96 -30.46 2.56
C HIS A 21 -18.94 -29.87 1.15
N LEU A 22 -19.54 -30.56 0.16
CA LEU A 22 -19.67 -30.06 -1.20
C LEU A 22 -20.57 -28.82 -1.25
N GLN A 23 -21.69 -28.85 -0.53
CA GLN A 23 -22.62 -27.72 -0.44
C GLN A 23 -21.99 -26.51 0.25
N GLN A 24 -21.19 -26.74 1.31
CA GLN A 24 -20.43 -25.68 1.97
C GLN A 24 -19.39 -25.05 1.02
N LYS A 25 -18.71 -25.87 0.21
CA LYS A 25 -17.75 -25.39 -0.79
C LYS A 25 -18.43 -24.55 -1.88
N GLN A 26 -19.62 -24.96 -2.34
CA GLN A 26 -20.42 -24.15 -3.28
C GLN A 26 -20.87 -22.82 -2.67
N GLN A 27 -21.31 -22.80 -1.41
CA GLN A 27 -21.67 -21.54 -0.73
C GLN A 27 -20.48 -20.59 -0.59
N GLN A 28 -19.30 -21.10 -0.23
CA GLN A 28 -18.09 -20.29 -0.16
C GLN A 28 -17.71 -19.71 -1.53
N GLN A 29 -17.84 -20.52 -2.59
CA GLN A 29 -17.57 -20.07 -3.95
C GLN A 29 -18.55 -18.97 -4.39
N GLN A 30 -19.85 -19.11 -4.08
CA GLN A 30 -20.85 -18.08 -4.36
C GLN A 30 -20.57 -16.78 -3.60
N LYS A 31 -20.25 -16.86 -2.30
CA LYS A 31 -19.88 -15.68 -1.49
C LYS A 31 -18.67 -14.96 -2.08
N HIS A 32 -17.63 -15.70 -2.45
CA HIS A 32 -16.44 -15.11 -3.06
C HIS A 32 -16.75 -14.42 -4.40
N GLN A 33 -17.59 -15.05 -5.23
CA GLN A 33 -18.00 -14.47 -6.51
C GLN A 33 -18.85 -13.20 -6.33
N GLN A 34 -19.72 -13.17 -5.33
CA GLN A 34 -20.51 -11.99 -4.97
C GLN A 34 -19.63 -10.84 -4.46
N GLN A 35 -18.60 -11.15 -3.66
CA GLN A 35 -17.63 -10.17 -3.17
C GLN A 35 -16.83 -9.54 -4.31
N LEU A 36 -16.35 -10.35 -5.27
CA LEU A 36 -15.68 -9.87 -6.47
C LEU A 36 -16.58 -8.96 -7.32
N GLN A 37 -17.87 -9.31 -7.43
CA GLN A 37 -18.85 -8.52 -8.17
C GLN A 37 -19.11 -7.17 -7.48
N GLN A 38 -19.20 -7.15 -6.16
CA GLN A 38 -19.32 -5.92 -5.36
C GLN A 38 -18.08 -5.03 -5.49
N GLN A 39 -16.88 -5.62 -5.43
CA GLN A 39 -15.62 -4.89 -5.60
C GLN A 39 -15.50 -4.26 -7.00
N LYS A 40 -15.91 -4.99 -8.06
CA LYS A 40 -15.99 -4.45 -9.42
C LYS A 40 -16.98 -3.29 -9.53
N GLN A 41 -18.14 -3.35 -8.89
CA GLN A 41 -19.09 -2.24 -8.87
C GLN A 41 -18.54 -1.00 -8.14
N LEU A 42 -17.85 -1.20 -7.01
CA LEU A 42 -17.21 -0.09 -6.27
C LEU A 42 -16.10 0.59 -7.09
N GLN A 43 -15.28 -0.20 -7.80
CA GLN A 43 -14.25 0.34 -8.69
C GLN A 43 -14.83 1.10 -9.90
N GLN A 44 -16.00 0.70 -10.41
CA GLN A 44 -16.68 1.43 -11.49
C GLN A 44 -17.36 2.72 -11.02
N LYS A 45 -17.82 2.80 -9.76
CA LYS A 45 -18.47 4.00 -9.21
C LYS A 45 -17.50 5.13 -8.86
N GLN A 46 -16.27 4.83 -8.48
CA GLN A 46 -15.26 5.86 -8.15
C GLN A 46 -14.93 6.84 -9.30
N PRO A 47 -14.68 6.41 -10.55
CA PRO A 47 -14.41 7.33 -11.65
C PRO A 47 -15.66 8.13 -12.04
N GLN A 48 -16.86 7.55 -11.97
CA GLN A 48 -18.10 8.27 -12.28
C GLN A 48 -18.40 9.38 -11.27
N GLN A 49 -18.13 9.16 -9.98
CA GLN A 49 -18.35 10.19 -8.95
C GLN A 49 -17.35 11.34 -9.07
N LYS A 50 -16.08 11.04 -9.39
CA LYS A 50 -15.07 12.06 -9.74
C LYS A 50 -15.47 12.86 -10.97
N GLN A 51 -15.97 12.19 -12.02
CA GLN A 51 -16.39 12.84 -13.25
C GLN A 51 -17.65 13.69 -13.04
N LEU A 52 -18.60 13.24 -12.20
CA LEU A 52 -19.77 14.02 -11.81
C LEU A 52 -19.38 15.25 -10.99
N GLN A 53 -18.45 15.12 -10.03
CA GLN A 53 -17.93 16.26 -9.26
C GLN A 53 -17.18 17.25 -10.16
N GLN A 54 -16.37 16.77 -11.11
CA GLN A 54 -15.68 17.62 -12.07
C GLN A 54 -16.67 18.35 -12.99
N LYS A 55 -17.72 17.65 -13.44
CA LYS A 55 -18.78 18.23 -14.25
C LYS A 55 -19.57 19.28 -13.47
N GLN A 56 -19.87 19.04 -12.20
CA GLN A 56 -20.50 20.05 -11.32
C GLN A 56 -19.58 21.25 -11.04
N PHE A 57 -18.29 21.02 -10.86
CA PHE A 57 -17.31 22.11 -10.69
C PHE A 57 -17.24 22.98 -11.95
N GLN A 58 -17.18 22.37 -13.13
CA GLN A 58 -17.24 23.10 -14.40
C GLN A 58 -18.57 23.84 -14.58
N GLN A 59 -19.69 23.25 -14.17
CA GLN A 59 -21.00 23.91 -14.25
C GLN A 59 -21.06 25.13 -13.31
N LYS A 60 -20.52 25.02 -12.09
CA LYS A 60 -20.40 26.15 -11.16
C LYS A 60 -19.49 27.26 -11.69
N GLN A 61 -18.38 26.91 -12.35
CA GLN A 61 -17.49 27.87 -13.02
C GLN A 61 -18.21 28.61 -14.16
N VAL A 62 -18.98 27.89 -14.99
CA VAL A 62 -19.77 28.49 -16.09
C VAL A 62 -20.88 29.40 -15.56
N VAL A 63 -21.57 29.02 -14.48
CA VAL A 63 -22.60 29.87 -13.84
C VAL A 63 -21.97 31.13 -13.22
N PHE A 64 -20.80 30.99 -12.58
CA PHE A 64 -20.06 32.14 -12.02
C PHE A 64 -19.60 33.11 -13.11
N GLN A 65 -19.14 32.60 -14.25
CA GLN A 65 -18.70 33.43 -15.38
C GLN A 65 -19.87 34.09 -16.13
N GLN A 66 -21.04 33.44 -16.19
CA GLN A 66 -22.26 34.02 -16.79
C GLN A 66 -22.98 35.04 -15.89
N GLN A 67 -22.71 35.09 -14.58
CA GLN A 67 -23.28 36.10 -13.69
C GLN A 67 -22.48 37.41 -13.64
N GLN A 68 -21.34 37.51 -14.33
CA GLN A 68 -20.53 38.73 -14.38
C GLN A 68 -21.10 39.93 -15.17
N PRO A 69 -22.10 39.84 -16.08
CA PRO A 69 -22.61 41.05 -16.74
C PRO A 69 -23.89 41.65 -16.12
N GLN A 70 -24.41 41.19 -14.97
CA GLN A 70 -25.62 41.81 -14.37
C GLN A 70 -25.37 42.82 -13.24
N GLN A 71 -24.15 42.95 -12.71
CA GLN A 71 -23.88 44.02 -11.73
C GLN A 71 -23.62 45.39 -12.38
N SER A 72 -23.35 45.44 -13.69
CA SER A 72 -23.07 46.69 -14.40
C SER A 72 -24.32 47.52 -14.73
N GLN A 73 -25.53 47.05 -14.40
CA GLN A 73 -26.79 47.75 -14.75
C GLN A 73 -27.61 48.28 -13.56
N LEU A 74 -27.24 48.00 -12.31
CA LEU A 74 -27.94 48.54 -11.14
C LEU A 74 -27.23 49.75 -10.49
N GLN A 75 -26.30 50.38 -11.22
CA GLN A 75 -25.58 51.58 -10.76
C GLN A 75 -26.03 52.85 -11.48
N LEU A 76 -27.34 53.02 -11.65
CA LEU A 76 -27.94 54.35 -11.77
C LEU A 76 -28.91 54.51 -10.61
N GLN A 77 -28.47 55.25 -9.58
CA GLN A 77 -29.22 55.83 -8.44
C GLN A 77 -28.71 55.36 -7.07
N GLN A 78 -27.48 55.72 -6.69
CA GLN A 78 -27.15 56.03 -5.29
C GLN A 78 -26.14 57.19 -5.19
N PRO A 79 -26.18 58.01 -4.13
CA PRO A 79 -25.31 59.17 -3.96
C PRO A 79 -23.85 58.76 -3.79
N GLN A 80 -22.92 59.53 -4.37
CA GLN A 80 -21.49 59.24 -4.31
C GLN A 80 -20.94 59.41 -2.89
N LEU A 81 -20.62 58.30 -2.22
CA LEU A 81 -19.70 58.30 -1.07
C LEU A 81 -18.26 58.60 -1.52
N PRO A 82 -17.40 59.17 -0.65
CA PRO A 82 -16.05 59.61 -0.98
C PRO A 82 -15.20 58.48 -1.58
N GLN A 83 -14.46 58.78 -2.66
CA GLN A 83 -13.68 57.80 -3.43
C GLN A 83 -12.66 57.01 -2.60
N GLN A 84 -12.20 57.54 -1.47
CA GLN A 84 -11.25 56.84 -0.58
C GLN A 84 -11.90 55.70 0.22
N GLU A 85 -13.17 55.78 0.62
CA GLU A 85 -13.81 54.66 1.32
C GLU A 85 -14.17 53.54 0.35
N GLN A 86 -14.54 53.88 -0.89
CA GLN A 86 -14.84 52.90 -1.92
C GLN A 86 -13.60 52.08 -2.31
N SER A 87 -12.42 52.69 -2.40
CA SER A 87 -11.19 51.95 -2.73
C SER A 87 -10.80 50.97 -1.62
N HIS A 88 -10.88 51.36 -0.35
CA HIS A 88 -10.60 50.49 0.78
C HIS A 88 -11.60 49.34 0.89
N GLN A 89 -12.89 49.61 0.64
CA GLN A 89 -13.91 48.58 0.69
C GLN A 89 -13.75 47.58 -0.46
N LEU A 90 -13.46 48.06 -1.68
CA LEU A 90 -13.20 47.18 -2.83
C LEU A 90 -11.93 46.32 -2.60
N GLN A 91 -10.89 46.90 -2.00
CA GLN A 91 -9.64 46.20 -1.70
C GLN A 91 -9.83 45.15 -0.60
N SER A 92 -10.59 45.47 0.46
CA SER A 92 -10.94 44.50 1.51
C SER A 92 -11.80 43.36 0.97
N GLN A 93 -12.73 43.65 0.07
CA GLN A 93 -13.60 42.65 -0.54
C GLN A 93 -12.81 41.76 -1.53
N GLN A 94 -11.86 42.33 -2.28
CA GLN A 94 -10.91 41.54 -3.08
C GLN A 94 -10.02 40.65 -2.23
N GLN A 95 -9.50 41.15 -1.10
CA GLN A 95 -8.70 40.35 -0.17
C GLN A 95 -9.50 39.19 0.40
N GLN A 96 -10.73 39.44 0.83
CA GLN A 96 -11.61 38.41 1.38
C GLN A 96 -11.97 37.37 0.31
N GLN A 97 -12.20 37.80 -0.93
CA GLN A 97 -12.49 36.90 -2.05
C GLN A 97 -11.25 36.06 -2.44
N GLN A 98 -10.04 36.62 -2.41
CA GLN A 98 -8.79 35.88 -2.57
C GLN A 98 -8.58 34.84 -1.44
N GLN A 99 -8.94 35.20 -0.21
CA GLN A 99 -8.80 34.31 0.95
C GLN A 99 -9.79 33.13 0.88
N LEU A 100 -11.03 33.39 0.44
CA LEU A 100 -12.05 32.37 0.17
C LEU A 100 -11.68 31.46 -1.02
N GLN A 101 -10.95 31.98 -2.00
CA GLN A 101 -10.45 31.20 -3.14
C GLN A 101 -9.25 30.31 -2.74
N GLN A 102 -8.40 30.77 -1.82
CA GLN A 102 -7.30 29.97 -1.28
C GLN A 102 -7.79 28.83 -0.37
N GLN A 103 -8.84 29.06 0.44
CA GLN A 103 -9.44 27.99 1.26
C GLN A 103 -10.23 26.95 0.45
N GLN A 104 -10.64 27.27 -0.78
CA GLN A 104 -11.31 26.35 -1.68
C GLN A 104 -10.37 25.64 -2.66
N GLN A 105 -9.05 25.89 -2.58
CA GLN A 105 -8.14 24.94 -3.18
C GLN A 105 -8.37 23.60 -2.48
N PRO A 106 -8.68 22.52 -3.22
CA PRO A 106 -8.62 21.21 -2.63
C PRO A 106 -7.24 21.14 -2.01
N GLN A 107 -7.15 20.91 -0.69
CA GLN A 107 -5.95 20.29 -0.16
C GLN A 107 -5.77 19.07 -1.06
N GLN A 108 -4.78 19.14 -1.94
CA GLN A 108 -4.30 17.96 -2.61
C GLN A 108 -3.79 17.14 -1.45
N GLN A 109 -4.65 16.27 -0.89
CA GLN A 109 -4.15 15.01 -0.37
C GLN A 109 -3.17 14.58 -1.44
N PRO A 110 -1.88 14.37 -1.09
CA PRO A 110 -0.92 13.90 -2.05
C PRO A 110 -1.66 12.79 -2.78
N GLN A 111 -1.87 12.94 -4.09
CA GLN A 111 -2.22 11.78 -4.88
C GLN A 111 -1.04 10.88 -4.61
N GLN A 112 -1.21 9.96 -3.65
CA GLN A 112 -0.34 8.83 -3.51
C GLN A 112 -0.43 8.26 -4.90
N GLN A 113 0.60 8.51 -5.72
CA GLN A 113 0.85 7.67 -6.87
C GLN A 113 0.72 6.30 -6.27
N GLN A 114 -0.34 5.58 -6.65
CA GLN A 114 -0.43 4.17 -6.34
C GLN A 114 0.78 3.61 -7.03
N GLN A 115 1.90 3.56 -6.30
CA GLN A 115 3.11 2.90 -6.72
C GLN A 115 2.64 1.48 -6.89
N GLN A 116 2.48 1.11 -8.15
CA GLN A 116 1.99 -0.19 -8.54
C GLN A 116 2.93 -1.18 -7.85
N GLN A 117 2.38 -1.97 -6.93
CA GLN A 117 3.11 -3.10 -6.39
C GLN A 117 3.65 -3.88 -7.59
N PRO A 118 4.92 -4.33 -7.56
CA PRO A 118 5.46 -5.15 -8.63
C PRO A 118 4.48 -6.30 -8.85
N GLU A 119 4.08 -6.50 -10.12
CA GLU A 119 3.21 -7.62 -10.47
C GLU A 119 3.86 -8.90 -9.94
N PRO A 120 3.15 -9.70 -9.13
CA PRO A 120 3.72 -10.92 -8.58
C PRO A 120 4.13 -11.83 -9.72
N LYS A 121 5.24 -12.56 -9.55
CA LYS A 121 5.73 -13.54 -10.54
C LYS A 121 4.62 -14.50 -10.93
N ARG A 122 4.07 -14.36 -12.14
CA ARG A 122 3.01 -15.25 -12.65
C ARG A 122 3.64 -16.47 -13.30
N LEU A 123 3.78 -17.55 -12.54
CA LEU A 123 4.21 -18.83 -13.11
C LEU A 123 3.08 -19.49 -13.88
N THR A 124 3.42 -20.02 -15.06
CA THR A 124 2.59 -20.94 -15.82
C THR A 124 2.36 -22.24 -15.05
N GLN A 125 1.32 -22.98 -15.42
CA GLN A 125 1.03 -24.27 -14.79
C GLN A 125 2.17 -25.28 -14.98
N GLU A 126 2.84 -25.24 -16.13
CA GLU A 126 3.96 -26.14 -16.42
C GLU A 126 5.19 -25.83 -15.58
N GLU A 127 5.52 -24.54 -15.41
CA GLU A 127 6.61 -24.11 -14.53
C GLU A 127 6.35 -24.52 -13.08
N ARG A 128 5.12 -24.31 -12.57
CA ARG A 128 4.74 -24.75 -11.22
C ARG A 128 4.94 -26.26 -11.06
N ARG A 129 4.50 -27.06 -12.04
CA ARG A 129 4.68 -28.51 -12.02
C ARG A 129 6.16 -28.92 -12.02
N LYS A 130 6.98 -28.29 -12.87
CA LYS A 130 8.42 -28.56 -12.94
C LYS A 130 9.14 -28.22 -11.62
N ILE A 131 8.77 -27.11 -10.98
CA ILE A 131 9.30 -26.72 -9.67
C ILE A 131 8.92 -27.77 -8.62
N GLU A 132 7.65 -28.17 -8.59
CA GLU A 132 7.16 -29.17 -7.63
C GLU A 132 7.83 -30.54 -7.83
N GLU A 133 8.01 -30.97 -9.07
CA GLU A 133 8.72 -32.21 -9.41
C GLU A 133 10.20 -32.13 -9.01
N ARG A 134 10.88 -31.02 -9.32
CA ARG A 134 12.27 -30.78 -8.92
C ARG A 134 12.46 -30.79 -7.40
N LEU A 135 11.51 -30.20 -6.67
CA LEU A 135 11.56 -30.07 -5.21
C LEU A 135 10.89 -31.23 -4.48
N LYS A 136 10.46 -32.29 -5.18
CA LYS A 136 9.69 -33.41 -4.63
C LYS A 136 10.39 -34.09 -3.45
N TYR A 137 11.71 -34.20 -3.53
CA TYR A 137 12.55 -34.86 -2.51
C TYR A 137 13.48 -33.88 -1.78
N ALA A 138 13.31 -32.58 -1.98
CA ALA A 138 14.13 -31.57 -1.32
C ALA A 138 13.74 -31.45 0.16
N THR A 139 14.75 -31.29 1.00
CA THR A 139 14.59 -30.98 2.43
C THR A 139 13.94 -29.62 2.63
N TYR A 140 13.47 -29.34 3.85
CA TYR A 140 12.88 -28.04 4.19
C TYR A 140 13.84 -26.87 3.89
N GLY A 141 15.11 -27.01 4.25
CA GLY A 141 16.15 -26.01 4.00
C GLY A 141 16.37 -25.75 2.51
N GLU A 142 16.53 -26.81 1.71
CA GLU A 142 16.72 -26.69 0.26
C GLU A 142 15.52 -26.04 -0.44
N ARG A 143 14.29 -26.39 -0.03
CA ARG A 143 13.07 -25.75 -0.56
C ARG A 143 13.04 -24.26 -0.20
N ARG A 144 13.34 -23.93 1.05
CA ARG A 144 13.40 -22.55 1.56
C ARG A 144 14.40 -21.72 0.75
N GLU A 145 15.63 -22.21 0.60
CA GLU A 145 16.70 -21.53 -0.17
C GLU A 145 16.31 -21.33 -1.64
N TYR A 146 15.72 -22.34 -2.28
CA TYR A 146 15.25 -22.22 -3.66
C TYR A 146 14.22 -21.08 -3.79
N TYR A 147 13.19 -21.06 -2.95
CA TYR A 147 12.15 -20.02 -3.07
C TYR A 147 12.69 -18.63 -2.72
N ILE A 148 13.57 -18.50 -1.73
CA ILE A 148 14.18 -17.20 -1.43
C ILE A 148 14.97 -16.70 -2.65
N ARG A 149 15.83 -17.55 -3.23
CA ARG A 149 16.66 -17.17 -4.39
C ARG A 149 15.83 -16.80 -5.61
N GLU A 150 14.76 -17.53 -5.89
CA GLU A 150 13.97 -17.35 -7.12
C GLU A 150 12.89 -16.25 -7.02
N TYR A 151 12.56 -15.81 -5.79
CA TYR A 151 11.47 -14.88 -5.53
C TYR A 151 11.87 -13.63 -4.74
N SER A 152 13.11 -13.51 -4.24
CA SER A 152 13.56 -12.33 -3.47
C SER A 152 13.35 -11.01 -4.23
N ASP A 153 13.54 -11.02 -5.55
CA ASP A 153 13.40 -9.84 -6.41
C ASP A 153 11.94 -9.34 -6.50
N PHE A 154 10.97 -10.18 -6.11
CA PHE A 154 9.55 -9.85 -6.11
C PHE A 154 9.04 -9.43 -4.72
N ILE A 155 9.94 -9.30 -3.72
CA ILE A 155 9.59 -8.72 -2.43
C ILE A 155 9.27 -7.24 -2.63
N TYR A 156 8.09 -6.84 -2.19
CA TYR A 156 7.65 -5.45 -2.28
C TYR A 156 7.97 -4.68 -1.01
N TYR A 157 8.50 -3.47 -1.17
CA TYR A 157 8.80 -2.54 -0.09
C TYR A 157 7.91 -1.31 -0.24
N SER A 158 7.11 -1.02 0.77
CA SER A 158 6.26 0.17 0.73
C SER A 158 7.06 1.47 0.81
N PRO A 159 6.47 2.60 0.39
CA PRO A 159 6.91 3.91 0.86
C PRO A 159 7.02 3.95 2.38
N ARG A 160 7.88 4.85 2.84
CA ARG A 160 8.05 5.12 4.27
C ARG A 160 6.98 6.10 4.72
N TYR A 161 6.44 5.86 5.89
CA TYR A 161 5.54 6.77 6.58
C TYR A 161 6.06 7.03 8.00
N TYR A 162 5.66 8.14 8.59
CA TYR A 162 6.30 8.66 9.79
C TYR A 162 5.24 9.16 10.76
N ASP A 163 5.56 9.05 12.04
CA ASP A 163 4.94 9.88 13.07
C ASP A 163 5.99 10.84 13.66
N ASP A 164 5.75 11.31 14.88
CA ASP A 164 6.66 12.23 15.57
C ASP A 164 7.95 11.56 16.04
N ILE A 165 7.93 10.24 16.30
CA ILE A 165 8.98 9.48 17.00
C ILE A 165 9.65 8.46 16.08
N SER A 166 8.89 7.84 15.18
CA SER A 166 9.28 6.65 14.42
C SER A 166 9.02 6.79 12.93
N GLU A 167 9.82 6.05 12.17
CA GLU A 167 9.64 5.77 10.75
C GLU A 167 9.14 4.33 10.57
N TYR A 168 8.21 4.14 9.64
CA TYR A 168 7.53 2.88 9.40
C TYR A 168 7.54 2.50 7.92
N ARG A 169 7.44 1.20 7.66
CA ARG A 169 7.28 0.61 6.32
C ARG A 169 6.63 -0.76 6.48
N HIS A 170 5.88 -1.20 5.46
CA HIS A 170 5.54 -2.61 5.34
C HIS A 170 6.31 -3.26 4.18
N VAL A 171 6.65 -4.53 4.37
CA VAL A 171 7.25 -5.38 3.35
C VAL A 171 6.30 -6.51 3.04
N THR A 172 5.97 -6.69 1.77
CA THR A 172 5.08 -7.77 1.33
C THR A 172 5.91 -8.86 0.67
N LEU A 173 5.92 -10.04 1.29
CA LEU A 173 6.59 -11.23 0.79
C LEU A 173 5.75 -11.92 -0.29
N PRO A 174 6.39 -12.47 -1.34
CA PRO A 174 5.76 -13.48 -2.19
C PRO A 174 5.24 -14.65 -1.36
N LYS A 175 4.10 -15.23 -1.75
CA LYS A 175 3.46 -16.34 -1.02
C LYS A 175 4.40 -17.55 -0.87
N GLU A 176 5.21 -17.78 -1.89
CA GLU A 176 6.23 -18.82 -1.95
C GLU A 176 7.33 -18.67 -0.89
N ILE A 177 7.63 -17.43 -0.45
CA ILE A 177 8.57 -17.18 0.67
C ILE A 177 7.80 -17.15 2.00
N ALA A 178 6.61 -16.54 2.02
CA ALA A 178 5.81 -16.35 3.23
C ALA A 178 5.40 -17.66 3.91
N GLN A 179 5.31 -18.77 3.18
CA GLN A 179 5.05 -20.11 3.76
C GLN A 179 6.12 -20.58 4.77
N PHE A 180 7.32 -19.97 4.75
CA PHE A 180 8.42 -20.30 5.67
C PHE A 180 8.45 -19.41 6.92
N LEU A 181 7.47 -18.52 7.10
CA LEU A 181 7.37 -17.70 8.30
C LEU A 181 6.98 -18.56 9.52
N PRO A 182 7.62 -18.36 10.68
CA PRO A 182 7.16 -18.97 11.92
C PRO A 182 5.78 -18.41 12.30
N PRO A 183 4.86 -19.25 12.79
CA PRO A 183 3.54 -18.78 13.20
C PRO A 183 3.66 -17.87 14.43
N ASN A 184 2.90 -16.77 14.42
CA ASN A 184 2.68 -15.91 15.58
C ASN A 184 3.96 -15.40 16.28
N THR A 185 5.07 -15.29 15.55
CA THR A 185 6.37 -14.89 16.11
C THR A 185 6.92 -13.66 15.40
N LEU A 186 7.45 -12.70 16.17
CA LEU A 186 8.20 -11.56 15.63
C LEU A 186 9.59 -12.03 15.20
N LEU A 187 10.14 -11.39 14.17
CA LEU A 187 11.40 -11.81 13.56
C LEU A 187 12.50 -10.87 13.99
N SER A 188 13.62 -11.44 14.44
CA SER A 188 14.88 -10.74 14.61
C SER A 188 15.45 -10.28 13.26
N GLU A 189 16.44 -9.39 13.30
CA GLU A 189 17.13 -8.88 12.11
C GLU A 189 17.68 -10.00 11.21
N ASP A 190 18.36 -10.96 11.81
CA ASP A 190 18.92 -12.09 11.08
C ASP A 190 17.84 -12.97 10.45
N GLU A 191 16.72 -13.20 11.16
CA GLU A 191 15.63 -14.03 10.66
C GLU A 191 14.95 -13.41 9.44
N TRP A 192 14.59 -12.12 9.48
CA TRP A 192 13.94 -11.51 8.31
C TRP A 192 14.92 -11.31 7.15
N ARG A 193 16.22 -11.03 7.41
CA ARG A 193 17.23 -10.98 6.35
C ARG A 193 17.45 -12.33 5.70
N SER A 194 17.41 -13.41 6.49
CA SER A 194 17.54 -14.77 5.97
C SER A 194 16.39 -15.20 5.05
N LEU A 195 15.28 -14.45 5.00
CA LEU A 195 14.17 -14.63 4.05
C LEU A 195 14.34 -13.83 2.75
N GLY A 196 15.45 -13.09 2.61
CA GLY A 196 15.74 -12.26 1.44
C GLY A 196 15.22 -10.81 1.54
N VAL A 197 14.71 -10.39 2.71
CA VAL A 197 14.34 -8.99 2.94
C VAL A 197 15.61 -8.15 3.09
N ILE A 198 15.76 -7.12 2.26
CA ILE A 198 16.92 -6.23 2.22
C ILE A 198 16.46 -4.80 2.46
N GLN A 199 16.94 -4.19 3.53
CA GLN A 199 16.72 -2.78 3.84
C GLN A 199 17.90 -2.25 4.69
N SER A 200 17.93 -0.94 4.94
CA SER A 200 18.97 -0.34 5.79
C SER A 200 18.95 -0.92 7.21
N GLN A 201 19.98 -0.65 8.00
CA GLN A 201 19.98 -1.07 9.42
C GLN A 201 18.93 -0.30 10.25
N GLY A 202 18.55 -0.88 11.39
CA GLY A 202 17.74 -0.25 12.43
C GLY A 202 16.24 -0.55 12.36
N TRP A 203 15.80 -1.33 11.37
CA TRP A 203 14.40 -1.74 11.24
C TRP A 203 14.07 -2.92 12.16
N GLU A 204 13.02 -2.75 12.96
CA GLU A 204 12.47 -3.76 13.86
C GLU A 204 11.11 -4.26 13.33
N HIS A 205 10.95 -5.58 13.21
CA HIS A 205 9.65 -6.20 12.94
C HIS A 205 8.81 -6.14 14.21
N TYR A 206 7.83 -5.26 14.28
CA TYR A 206 7.19 -4.89 15.55
C TYR A 206 5.77 -5.43 15.75
N LEU A 207 5.09 -5.84 14.68
CA LEU A 207 3.71 -6.30 14.74
C LEU A 207 3.39 -7.33 13.66
N ILE A 208 2.69 -8.38 14.07
CA ILE A 208 2.23 -9.45 13.18
C ILE A 208 0.85 -9.10 12.64
N HIS A 209 0.72 -9.02 11.32
CA HIS A 209 -0.56 -8.79 10.67
C HIS A 209 -1.29 -10.11 10.42
N SER A 210 -2.09 -10.58 11.38
CA SER A 210 -2.74 -11.90 11.33
C SER A 210 -3.58 -12.19 10.07
N PRO A 211 -4.36 -11.24 9.51
CA PRO A 211 -5.13 -11.49 8.29
C PRO A 211 -4.26 -11.80 7.07
N GLU A 212 -3.10 -11.16 6.97
CA GLU A 212 -2.18 -11.28 5.82
C GLU A 212 -0.74 -11.45 6.34
N PRO A 213 -0.34 -12.66 6.78
CA PRO A 213 0.95 -12.90 7.42
C PRO A 213 2.16 -12.67 6.50
N HIS A 214 1.93 -12.60 5.19
CA HIS A 214 2.93 -12.24 4.19
C HIS A 214 3.26 -10.74 4.18
N ILE A 215 2.56 -9.92 4.98
CA ILE A 215 2.86 -8.50 5.20
C ILE A 215 3.60 -8.36 6.53
N LEU A 216 4.88 -8.00 6.45
CA LEU A 216 5.73 -7.73 7.60
C LEU A 216 5.74 -6.23 7.90
N LEU A 217 5.49 -5.85 9.15
CA LEU A 217 5.43 -4.45 9.59
C LEU A 217 6.70 -4.04 10.31
N PHE A 218 7.41 -3.06 9.77
CA PHE A 218 8.67 -2.58 10.30
C PHE A 218 8.55 -1.17 10.86
N LYS A 219 9.28 -0.89 11.94
CA LYS A 219 9.48 0.45 12.51
C LYS A 219 10.97 0.69 12.82
N ARG A 220 11.40 1.95 12.86
CA ARG A 220 12.72 2.37 13.36
C ARG A 220 12.67 3.78 13.95
N GLU A 221 13.63 4.15 14.79
CA GLU A 221 13.79 5.53 15.28
C GLU A 221 13.94 6.50 14.09
N LYS A 222 13.22 7.63 14.12
CA LYS A 222 13.22 8.60 13.02
C LYS A 222 14.60 9.23 12.77
N ASP A 223 15.38 9.39 13.83
CA ASP A 223 16.73 9.93 13.85
C ASP A 223 17.82 8.83 13.83
N TYR A 224 17.45 7.55 13.60
CA TYR A 224 18.38 6.43 13.64
C TYR A 224 19.64 6.65 12.79
N GLN A 225 19.48 7.18 11.57
CA GLN A 225 20.59 7.42 10.65
C GLN A 225 21.51 8.56 11.10
N LEU A 226 21.01 9.49 11.92
CA LEU A 226 21.81 10.56 12.52
C LEU A 226 22.60 10.05 13.73
N LYS A 227 21.97 9.19 14.54
CA LYS A 227 22.55 8.62 15.76
C LYS A 227 23.60 7.54 15.49
N TYR A 228 23.38 6.75 14.45
CA TYR A 228 24.26 5.65 14.02
C TYR A 228 24.66 5.84 12.55
N PRO A 229 25.55 6.80 12.26
CA PRO A 229 26.06 6.98 10.91
C PRO A 229 26.81 5.71 10.48
N VAL A 230 26.52 5.22 9.28
CA VAL A 230 27.33 4.17 8.66
C VAL A 230 28.76 4.70 8.46
N PRO A 231 29.79 4.06 9.00
CA PRO A 231 31.17 4.47 8.75
C PRO A 231 31.41 4.46 7.23
N ASN A 232 31.78 5.62 6.70
CA ASN A 232 32.04 5.81 5.28
C ASN A 232 33.06 4.75 4.80
N GLN A 233 32.73 3.93 3.80
CA GLN A 233 33.69 3.09 3.06
C GLN A 233 34.57 3.94 2.11
N SER A 234 34.88 5.18 2.52
CA SER A 234 35.50 6.23 1.72
C SER A 234 36.80 6.72 2.36
N GLN A 235 37.62 5.81 2.86
CA GLN A 235 39.01 6.10 3.24
C GLN A 235 39.93 5.06 2.58
N ASN A 236 40.12 5.20 1.28
CA ASN A 236 41.27 4.64 0.57
C ASN A 236 41.76 5.64 -0.51
N GLN A 237 41.83 6.92 -0.14
CA GLN A 237 42.78 7.84 -0.76
C GLN A 237 43.88 8.08 0.27
N ASN A 238 45.01 7.44 0.02
CA ASN A 238 46.22 7.50 0.84
C ASN A 238 46.67 8.97 0.99
N PRO A 239 47.13 9.40 2.17
CA PRO A 239 47.62 10.74 2.42
C PRO A 239 48.99 10.95 1.77
N GLU A 240 49.27 12.22 1.48
CA GLU A 240 50.55 12.79 1.10
C GLU A 240 51.75 12.08 1.76
N LYS A 241 52.66 11.53 0.95
CA LYS A 241 54.05 11.40 1.34
C LYS A 241 54.76 12.71 1.02
N SER A 242 54.99 13.53 2.04
CA SER A 242 55.97 14.59 2.01
C SER A 242 57.36 14.05 2.37
N ASN A 243 58.35 14.54 1.62
CA ASN A 243 59.79 14.60 1.89
C ASN A 243 60.61 13.31 2.10
N GLU A 244 61.55 13.09 1.17
CA GLU A 244 62.98 13.02 1.51
C GLU A 244 63.82 13.51 0.32
N ASN A 245 64.54 14.61 0.54
CA ASN A 245 65.64 15.09 -0.28
C ASN A 245 66.94 14.51 0.32
N PRO A 246 67.88 14.02 -0.50
CA PRO A 246 69.27 14.27 -0.15
C PRO A 246 70.14 14.70 -1.34
N GLN A 247 70.83 15.82 -1.10
CA GLN A 247 72.14 16.29 -1.59
C GLN A 247 72.53 16.10 -3.05
#